data_AF-A0AAP0K6C9-F1
#
_entry.id   AF-A0AAP0K6C9-F1
#
_cell.length_a   1.000
_cell.length_b   1.000
_cell.length_c   1.000
_cell.angle_alpha   90.00
_cell.angle_beta   90.00
_cell.angle_gamma   90.00
#
_symmetry.space_group_name_H-M   'P 1'
#
loop_
_entity.id
_entity.type
_entity.pdbx_description
1 polymer ?
#
loop_
_entity_poly.entity_id
_entity_poly.type
_entity_poly.pdbx_seq_one_letter_code
_entity_poly.pdbx_strand_id
1 'polypeptide(L)'
;MSIFKTLVGFSSLITLLSLSSSAINGAGASASPSAYDVVEKFNFPKGILPVGVTGYSLSENGQFDVFLNSDCEFKIDEEGCTLYYKRKISGKLGFGSLTELQGVSVKVVFVWIGISEVDNRGGDELNFYVGPLSASFPLQNFNESPQCSKSSVSHSLESI
;
A
#
# COMPACT_ATOMS: atom_id res chain seq x y z
N MET A 1 -42.87 55.72 -17.11
CA MET A 1 -42.81 57.02 -16.40
C MET A 1 -41.34 57.40 -16.27
N SER A 2 -41.00 58.64 -16.64
CA SER A 2 -39.67 59.14 -16.98
C SER A 2 -38.55 58.98 -15.95
N ILE A 3 -37.34 58.99 -16.52
CA ILE A 3 -36.02 59.10 -15.91
C ILE A 3 -35.73 60.58 -15.58
N PHE A 4 -35.23 60.87 -14.37
CA PHE A 4 -34.42 62.07 -14.02
C PHE A 4 -33.48 61.64 -12.87
N LYS A 5 -32.14 61.56 -13.04
CA LYS A 5 -31.13 62.60 -12.70
C LYS A 5 -31.42 63.23 -11.32
N THR A 6 -30.56 63.29 -10.30
CA THR A 6 -29.10 63.36 -10.11
C THR A 6 -28.92 63.23 -8.56
N LEU A 7 -27.78 62.96 -7.92
CA LEU A 7 -26.63 63.85 -7.73
C LEU A 7 -25.65 63.12 -6.80
N VAL A 8 -24.36 63.19 -7.11
CA VAL A 8 -23.27 62.68 -6.28
C VAL A 8 -23.17 63.51 -4.99
N GLY A 9 -23.22 62.86 -3.84
CA GLY A 9 -22.91 63.44 -2.54
C GLY A 9 -21.77 62.65 -1.89
N PHE A 10 -20.56 63.17 -2.01
CA PHE A 10 -19.39 62.72 -1.25
C PHE A 10 -19.65 62.90 0.24
N SER A 11 -19.66 61.82 1.01
CA SER A 11 -19.20 61.89 2.39
C SER A 11 -18.60 60.55 2.79
N SER A 12 -17.28 60.60 2.90
CA SER A 12 -16.41 59.50 3.29
C SER A 12 -16.74 59.03 4.69
N LEU A 13 -17.18 57.78 4.85
CA LEU A 13 -16.97 57.05 6.08
C LEU A 13 -16.62 55.61 5.73
N ILE A 14 -15.31 55.38 5.69
CA ILE A 14 -14.66 54.11 5.40
C ILE A 14 -14.95 53.17 6.58
N THR A 15 -15.95 52.30 6.46
CA THR A 15 -16.10 51.16 7.38
C THR A 15 -15.09 50.09 7.01
N LEU A 16 -13.97 50.07 7.73
CA LEU A 16 -13.00 48.98 7.75
C LEU A 16 -13.71 47.67 8.14
N LEU A 17 -14.04 46.83 7.15
CA LEU A 17 -14.30 45.42 7.42
C LEU A 17 -12.96 44.76 7.76
N SER A 18 -12.73 44.50 9.04
CA SER A 18 -11.66 43.63 9.50
C SER A 18 -11.93 42.20 9.01
N LEU A 19 -11.33 41.82 7.88
CA LEU A 19 -11.19 40.41 7.51
C LEU A 19 -10.14 39.82 8.44
N SER A 20 -10.59 39.17 9.50
CA SER A 20 -9.76 38.29 10.31
C SER A 20 -9.42 37.05 9.47
N SER A 21 -8.36 37.12 8.68
CA SER A 21 -7.78 35.95 8.03
C SER A 21 -7.14 35.08 9.09
N SER A 22 -7.89 34.12 9.63
CA SER A 22 -7.32 33.01 10.38
C SER A 22 -6.50 32.17 9.41
N ALA A 23 -5.20 32.46 9.30
CA ALA A 23 -4.26 31.54 8.69
C ALA A 23 -4.22 30.29 9.59
N ILE A 24 -4.98 29.27 9.22
CA ILE A 24 -4.85 27.94 9.80
C ILE A 24 -3.54 27.40 9.24
N ASN A 25 -2.43 27.66 9.92
CA ASN A 25 -1.19 26.91 9.72
C ASN A 25 -1.42 25.49 10.26
N GLY A 26 -2.20 24.71 9.52
CA GLY A 26 -2.10 23.27 9.58
C GLY A 26 -0.72 22.92 9.04
N ALA A 27 0.26 22.79 9.94
CA ALA A 27 1.48 22.06 9.64
C ALA A 27 1.03 20.63 9.33
N GLY A 28 0.68 20.38 8.07
CA GLY A 28 0.53 19.05 7.54
C GLY A 28 1.89 18.40 7.69
N ALA A 29 2.07 17.64 8.76
CA ALA A 29 3.15 16.69 8.82
C ALA A 29 2.94 15.80 7.61
N SER A 30 3.75 16.00 6.56
CA SER A 30 3.83 15.09 5.44
C SER A 30 4.32 13.78 6.00
N ALA A 31 3.40 12.93 6.46
CA ALA A 31 3.72 11.60 6.90
C ALA A 31 4.45 10.92 5.74
N SER A 32 5.60 10.31 6.02
CA SER A 32 6.27 9.49 5.02
C SER A 32 5.28 8.43 4.52
N PRO A 33 5.20 8.18 3.20
CA PRO A 33 4.30 7.17 2.68
C PRO A 33 4.60 5.83 3.34
N SER A 34 3.58 5.02 3.58
CA SER A 34 3.74 3.63 4.02
C SER A 34 4.14 2.74 2.84
N ALA A 35 4.54 1.50 3.11
CA ALA A 35 4.80 0.51 2.05
C ALA A 35 3.55 0.24 1.19
N TYR A 36 2.35 0.33 1.79
CA TYR A 36 1.08 0.16 1.09
C TYR A 36 0.85 1.31 0.09
N ASP A 37 1.10 2.56 0.51
CA ASP A 37 1.00 3.73 -0.38
C ASP A 37 2.01 3.65 -1.54
N VAL A 38 3.20 3.11 -1.27
CA VAL A 38 4.23 2.90 -2.28
C VAL A 38 3.76 1.91 -3.33
N VAL A 39 3.29 0.72 -2.96
CA VAL A 39 2.86 -0.27 -3.96
C VAL A 39 1.66 0.22 -4.79
N GLU A 40 0.75 0.99 -4.18
CA GLU A 40 -0.36 1.64 -4.89
C GLU A 40 0.12 2.65 -5.93
N LYS A 41 1.11 3.47 -5.58
CA LYS A 41 1.74 4.40 -6.54
C LYS A 41 2.40 3.68 -7.73
N PHE A 42 2.84 2.44 -7.53
CA PHE A 42 3.43 1.58 -8.56
C PHE A 42 2.41 0.64 -9.22
N ASN A 43 1.12 0.97 -9.17
CA ASN A 43 0.03 0.26 -9.85
C ASN A 43 -0.24 -1.15 -9.30
N PHE A 44 -0.10 -1.33 -7.98
CA PHE A 44 -0.53 -2.53 -7.29
C PHE A 44 -1.55 -2.23 -6.21
N PRO A 45 -2.57 -3.07 -6.01
CA PRO A 45 -3.46 -2.90 -4.86
C PRO A 45 -2.70 -3.17 -3.55
N LYS A 46 -3.01 -2.45 -2.48
CA LYS A 46 -2.35 -2.60 -1.17
C LYS A 46 -2.32 -4.04 -0.65
N GLY A 47 -3.30 -4.87 -1.02
CA GLY A 47 -3.42 -6.24 -0.54
C GLY A 47 -2.40 -7.22 -1.11
N ILE A 48 -1.49 -6.78 -1.98
CA ILE A 48 -0.30 -7.59 -2.29
C ILE A 48 0.64 -7.74 -1.08
N LEU A 49 0.53 -6.85 -0.09
CA LEU A 49 1.29 -6.91 1.16
C LEU A 49 0.38 -7.35 2.33
N PRO A 50 0.88 -8.22 3.23
CA PRO A 50 0.14 -8.58 4.43
C PRO A 50 0.02 -7.40 5.40
N VAL A 51 -0.93 -7.45 6.32
CA VAL A 51 -1.01 -6.48 7.42
C VAL A 51 0.14 -6.64 8.40
N GLY A 52 0.62 -5.52 8.95
CA GLY A 52 1.67 -5.50 9.95
C GLY A 52 3.07 -5.19 9.40
N VAL A 53 3.14 -4.59 8.21
CA VAL A 53 4.39 -4.00 7.70
C VAL A 53 4.85 -2.90 8.65
N THR A 54 6.08 -3.03 9.13
CA THR A 54 6.70 -2.10 10.07
C THR A 54 7.60 -1.06 9.42
N GLY A 55 8.02 -1.32 8.19
CA GLY A 55 8.84 -0.40 7.41
C GLY A 55 9.14 -0.94 6.02
N TYR A 56 9.75 -0.09 5.20
CA TYR A 56 10.23 -0.45 3.88
C TYR A 56 11.46 0.37 3.51
N SER A 57 12.15 -0.05 2.44
CA SER A 57 13.16 0.73 1.73
C SER A 57 12.86 0.64 0.24
N LEU A 58 12.98 1.76 -0.47
CA LEU A 58 12.90 1.83 -1.93
C LEU A 58 14.10 2.61 -2.47
N SER A 59 14.96 1.92 -3.21
CA SER A 59 16.13 2.52 -3.87
C SER A 59 15.76 3.09 -5.24
N GLU A 60 16.60 3.98 -5.77
CA GLU A 60 16.40 4.59 -7.11
C GLU A 60 16.38 3.56 -8.25
N ASN A 61 17.07 2.43 -8.08
CA ASN A 61 17.09 1.33 -9.05
C ASN A 61 15.87 0.39 -8.93
N GLY A 62 14.88 0.73 -8.10
CA GLY A 62 13.68 -0.06 -7.87
C GLY A 62 13.84 -1.18 -6.83
N GLN A 63 15.02 -1.36 -6.20
CA GLN A 63 15.14 -2.33 -5.10
C GLN A 63 14.18 -1.96 -3.97
N PHE A 64 13.24 -2.84 -3.69
CA PHE A 64 12.17 -2.65 -2.73
C PHE A 64 12.22 -3.75 -1.67
N ASP A 65 12.45 -3.34 -0.42
CA ASP A 65 12.47 -4.23 0.74
C ASP A 65 11.33 -3.85 1.69
N VAL A 66 10.59 -4.83 2.17
CA VAL A 66 9.48 -4.68 3.12
C VAL A 66 9.76 -5.53 4.36
N PHE A 67 9.48 -4.96 5.54
CA PHE A 67 9.78 -5.59 6.82
C PHE A 67 8.51 -5.84 7.65
N LEU A 68 8.44 -7.02 8.25
CA LEU A 68 7.40 -7.46 9.20
C LEU A 68 8.06 -7.79 10.55
N ASN A 69 7.30 -7.71 11.63
CA ASN A 69 7.78 -8.09 12.97
C ASN A 69 8.12 -9.58 13.08
N SER A 70 7.35 -10.44 12.42
CA SER A 70 7.50 -11.90 12.40
C SER A 70 7.18 -12.45 11.02
N ASP A 71 7.54 -13.71 10.78
CA ASP A 71 7.02 -14.43 9.63
C ASP A 71 5.48 -14.54 9.77
N CYS A 72 4.79 -14.63 8.64
CA CYS A 72 3.35 -14.54 8.55
C CYS A 72 2.80 -15.68 7.69
N GLU A 73 1.83 -16.43 8.24
CA GLU A 73 1.09 -17.45 7.51
C GLU A 73 -0.37 -17.01 7.36
N PHE A 74 -0.88 -17.05 6.14
CA PHE A 74 -2.26 -16.73 5.79
C PHE A 74 -2.90 -17.88 5.02
N LYS A 75 -4.02 -18.38 5.51
CA LYS A 75 -4.77 -19.47 4.90
C LYS A 75 -5.92 -18.91 4.09
N ILE A 76 -6.03 -19.38 2.85
CA ILE A 76 -7.15 -19.06 1.96
C ILE A 76 -8.02 -20.31 1.95
N ASP A 77 -8.95 -20.37 2.90
CA ASP A 77 -9.75 -21.59 3.16
C ASP A 77 -10.57 -22.00 1.94
N GLU A 78 -11.12 -21.05 1.19
CA GLU A 78 -11.91 -21.29 -0.03
C GLU A 78 -11.11 -21.97 -1.15
N GLU A 79 -9.80 -21.67 -1.22
CA GLU A 79 -8.87 -22.16 -2.26
C GLU A 79 -8.01 -23.33 -1.77
N GLY A 80 -8.11 -23.70 -0.47
CA GLY A 80 -7.29 -24.74 0.14
C GLY A 80 -5.79 -24.45 0.10
N CYS A 81 -5.39 -23.18 -0.03
CA CYS A 81 -4.00 -22.76 -0.20
C CYS A 81 -3.50 -21.99 1.03
N THR A 82 -2.17 -22.00 1.22
CA THR A 82 -1.54 -21.25 2.32
C THR A 82 -0.42 -20.38 1.77
N LEU A 83 -0.47 -19.09 2.06
CA LEU A 83 0.59 -18.14 1.78
C LEU A 83 1.50 -18.00 3.00
N TYR A 84 2.79 -17.92 2.73
CA TYR A 84 3.83 -17.67 3.72
C TYR A 84 4.65 -16.46 3.32
N TYR A 85 4.76 -15.50 4.24
CA TYR A 85 5.57 -14.31 4.11
C TYR A 85 6.69 -14.37 5.15
N LYS A 86 7.93 -14.23 4.71
CA LYS A 86 9.08 -14.03 5.61
C LYS A 86 9.05 -12.63 6.20
N ARG A 87 9.72 -12.45 7.35
CA ARG A 87 9.97 -11.14 7.98
C ARG A 87 10.52 -10.08 7.04
N LYS A 88 11.33 -10.50 6.06
CA LYS A 88 11.81 -9.64 4.99
C LYS A 88 11.28 -10.16 3.66
N ILE A 89 10.57 -9.28 2.95
CA ILE A 89 10.17 -9.46 1.56
C ILE A 89 11.04 -8.51 0.74
N SER A 90 11.57 -8.97 -0.39
CA SER A 90 12.41 -8.14 -1.25
C SER A 90 12.14 -8.41 -2.72
N GLY A 91 12.28 -7.40 -3.57
CA GLY A 91 12.19 -7.53 -5.02
C GLY A 91 12.57 -6.23 -5.72
N LYS A 92 12.38 -6.18 -7.03
CA LYS A 92 12.48 -4.97 -7.84
C LYS A 92 11.10 -4.47 -8.23
N LEU A 93 10.73 -3.32 -7.68
CA LEU A 93 9.46 -2.66 -7.93
C LEU A 93 9.58 -1.70 -9.11
N GLY A 94 8.80 -1.97 -10.14
CA GLY A 94 8.53 -1.10 -11.28
C GLY A 94 7.03 -0.81 -11.39
N PHE A 95 6.65 0.09 -12.30
CA PHE A 95 5.23 0.40 -12.50
C PHE A 95 4.51 -0.82 -13.10
N GLY A 96 3.62 -1.44 -12.33
CA GLY A 96 2.90 -2.65 -12.70
C GLY A 96 3.74 -3.93 -12.76
N SER A 97 4.97 -3.93 -12.22
CA SER A 97 5.81 -5.13 -12.16
C SER A 97 6.60 -5.21 -10.86
N LEU A 98 6.63 -6.39 -10.25
CA LEU A 98 7.41 -6.70 -9.07
C LEU A 98 8.19 -7.99 -9.35
N THR A 99 9.47 -7.84 -9.70
CA THR A 99 10.35 -8.94 -10.14
C THR A 99 11.35 -9.30 -9.06
N GLU A 100 12.09 -10.41 -9.26
CA GLU A 100 13.11 -10.89 -8.31
C GLU A 100 12.57 -11.04 -6.88
N LEU A 101 11.28 -11.37 -6.77
CA LEU A 101 10.55 -11.43 -5.51
C LEU A 101 11.08 -12.59 -4.66
N GLN A 102 11.39 -12.28 -3.42
CA GLN A 102 11.83 -13.23 -2.41
C GLN A 102 11.08 -13.00 -1.11
N GLY A 103 10.90 -14.09 -0.36
CA GLY A 103 10.23 -14.07 0.93
C GLY A 103 8.72 -14.26 0.87
N VAL A 104 8.15 -14.53 -0.31
CA VAL A 104 6.74 -14.94 -0.47
C VAL A 104 6.68 -16.34 -1.05
N SER A 105 5.87 -17.22 -0.48
CA SER A 105 5.71 -18.59 -0.95
C SER A 105 4.29 -19.08 -0.77
N VAL A 106 3.86 -19.98 -1.65
CA VAL A 106 2.56 -20.65 -1.58
C VAL A 106 2.78 -22.14 -1.33
N LYS A 107 1.94 -22.75 -0.49
CA LYS A 107 1.93 -24.20 -0.27
C LYS A 107 0.94 -24.86 -1.21
N VAL A 108 1.42 -25.79 -2.02
CA VAL A 108 0.59 -26.63 -2.88
C VAL A 108 0.80 -28.09 -2.48
N VAL A 109 -0.28 -28.73 -2.01
CA VAL A 109 -0.31 -30.09 -1.44
C VAL A 109 0.67 -30.29 -0.27
N PHE A 110 1.97 -30.49 -0.54
CA PHE A 110 3.01 -30.70 0.47
C PHE A 110 4.29 -29.87 0.24
N VAL A 111 4.39 -29.12 -0.85
CA VAL A 111 5.60 -28.37 -1.23
C VAL A 111 5.34 -26.87 -1.13
N TRP A 112 6.32 -26.15 -0.59
CA TRP A 112 6.37 -24.69 -0.63
C TRP A 112 7.05 -24.24 -1.91
N ILE A 113 6.39 -23.37 -2.67
CA ILE A 113 6.92 -22.85 -3.92
C ILE A 113 6.98 -21.32 -3.83
N GLY A 114 8.15 -20.76 -4.17
CA GLY A 114 8.41 -19.33 -4.12
C GLY A 114 7.73 -18.59 -5.27
N ILE A 115 7.10 -17.47 -4.97
CA ILE A 115 6.59 -16.54 -5.98
C ILE A 115 7.74 -15.63 -6.37
N SER A 116 8.12 -15.65 -7.64
CA SER A 116 9.29 -14.92 -8.15
C SER A 116 8.93 -13.57 -8.77
N GLU A 117 7.68 -13.41 -9.23
CA GLU A 117 7.24 -12.20 -9.91
C GLU A 117 5.73 -11.99 -9.79
N VAL A 118 5.33 -10.73 -9.78
CA VAL A 118 3.92 -10.29 -9.84
C VAL A 118 3.81 -9.17 -10.86
N ASP A 119 2.93 -9.33 -11.85
CA ASP A 119 2.68 -8.31 -12.88
C ASP A 119 1.22 -7.87 -12.88
N ASN A 120 1.04 -6.54 -12.93
CA ASN A 120 -0.21 -5.91 -13.31
C ASN A 120 -0.12 -5.39 -14.75
N ARG A 121 -0.72 -6.14 -15.69
CA ARG A 121 -0.72 -5.79 -17.12
C ARG A 121 -1.70 -4.66 -17.49
N GLY A 122 -2.32 -3.99 -16.50
CA GLY A 122 -3.25 -2.89 -16.72
C GLY A 122 -4.68 -3.34 -17.06
N GLY A 123 -5.04 -4.58 -16.74
CA GLY A 123 -6.40 -5.11 -16.83
C GLY A 123 -7.00 -5.34 -15.45
N ASP A 124 -7.94 -6.30 -15.36
CA ASP A 124 -8.66 -6.61 -14.12
C ASP A 124 -8.00 -7.71 -13.27
N GLU A 125 -6.80 -8.17 -13.66
CA GLU A 125 -6.11 -9.31 -13.04
C GLU A 125 -4.65 -9.02 -12.75
N LEU A 126 -4.15 -9.63 -11.67
CA LEU A 126 -2.73 -9.77 -11.37
C LEU A 126 -2.23 -11.14 -11.79
N ASN A 127 -1.02 -11.18 -12.37
CA ASN A 127 -0.35 -12.41 -12.76
C ASN A 127 0.76 -12.72 -11.77
N PHE A 128 0.75 -13.91 -11.19
CA PHE A 128 1.76 -14.39 -10.25
C PHE A 128 2.57 -15.49 -10.92
N TYR A 129 3.90 -15.40 -10.83
CA TYR A 129 4.80 -16.36 -11.44
C TYR A 129 5.58 -17.16 -10.42
N VAL A 130 5.77 -18.43 -10.78
CA VAL A 130 6.47 -19.43 -10.00
C VAL A 130 7.41 -20.16 -10.96
N GLY A 131 8.57 -19.55 -11.19
CA GLY A 131 9.47 -19.98 -12.26
C GLY A 131 8.82 -19.77 -13.65
N PRO A 132 8.77 -20.80 -14.53
CA PRO A 132 8.17 -20.65 -15.86
C PRO A 132 6.63 -20.72 -15.87
N LEU A 133 6.00 -20.98 -14.72
CA LEU A 133 4.56 -21.12 -14.60
C LEU A 133 3.94 -19.82 -14.08
N SER A 134 2.69 -19.56 -14.45
CA SER A 134 1.92 -18.40 -13.98
C SER A 134 0.48 -18.76 -13.64
N ALA A 135 -0.12 -17.99 -12.75
CA ALA A 135 -1.55 -18.00 -12.48
C ALA A 135 -2.07 -16.55 -12.38
N SER A 136 -3.31 -16.33 -12.79
CA SER A 136 -3.93 -15.01 -12.84
C SER A 136 -5.11 -14.94 -11.86
N PHE A 137 -5.21 -13.84 -11.13
CA PHE A 137 -6.25 -13.63 -10.12
C PHE A 137 -6.87 -12.24 -10.26
N PRO A 138 -8.19 -12.09 -10.04
CA PRO A 138 -8.85 -10.79 -10.10
C PRO A 138 -8.25 -9.79 -9.11
N LEU A 139 -8.09 -8.53 -9.55
CA LEU A 139 -7.56 -7.44 -8.71
C LEU A 139 -8.33 -7.26 -7.40
N GLN A 140 -9.65 -7.53 -7.43
CA GLN A 140 -10.53 -7.32 -6.28
C GLN A 140 -10.17 -8.22 -5.09
N ASN A 141 -9.54 -9.38 -5.34
CA ASN A 141 -9.05 -10.28 -4.29
C ASN A 141 -7.95 -9.64 -3.43
N PHE A 142 -7.35 -8.55 -3.91
CA PHE A 142 -6.24 -7.85 -3.27
C PHE A 142 -6.63 -6.45 -2.78
N ASN A 143 -7.92 -6.11 -2.75
CA ASN A 143 -8.40 -4.83 -2.18
C ASN A 143 -8.10 -4.73 -0.68
N GLU A 144 -8.05 -5.87 0.02
CA GLU A 144 -7.72 -5.94 1.43
C GLU A 144 -6.42 -6.73 1.64
N SER A 145 -5.63 -6.28 2.61
CA SER A 145 -4.38 -6.95 2.97
C SER A 145 -4.64 -8.22 3.78
N PRO A 146 -3.95 -9.33 3.45
CA PRO A 146 -4.01 -10.57 4.22
C PRO A 146 -3.74 -10.34 5.71
N GLN A 147 -4.63 -10.87 6.55
CA GLN A 147 -4.45 -10.85 8.00
C GLN A 147 -3.69 -12.10 8.42
N CYS A 148 -2.45 -11.91 8.84
CA CYS A 148 -1.62 -13.01 9.31
C CYS A 148 -2.28 -13.69 10.53
N SER A 149 -2.35 -15.01 10.51
CA SER A 149 -2.57 -15.74 11.75
C SER A 149 -1.38 -15.45 12.68
N LYS A 150 -1.65 -15.18 13.96
CA LYS A 150 -0.57 -14.97 14.93
C LYS A 150 0.21 -16.27 15.01
N SER A 151 1.42 -16.29 14.45
CA SER A 151 2.34 -17.40 14.67
C SER A 151 2.68 -17.42 16.16
N SER A 152 2.19 -18.41 16.87
CA SER A 152 2.57 -18.67 18.25
C SER A 152 4.08 -18.87 18.26
N VAL A 153 4.80 -17.90 18.80
CA VAL A 153 6.23 -18.01 19.10
C VAL A 153 6.38 -19.24 19.98
N SER A 154 6.89 -20.35 19.42
CA SER A 154 7.46 -21.42 20.21
C SER A 154 8.71 -20.83 20.86
N HIS A 155 8.51 -20.23 22.03
CA HIS A 155 9.56 -19.88 22.95
C HIS A 155 10.26 -21.20 23.28
N SER A 156 11.39 -21.47 22.62
CA SER A 156 12.29 -22.52 23.04
C SER A 156 12.57 -22.32 24.52
N LEU A 157 12.18 -23.29 25.33
CA LEU A 157 12.54 -23.36 26.74
C LEU A 157 14.05 -23.64 26.80
N GLU A 158 14.85 -22.60 26.77
CA GLU A 158 16.11 -22.58 27.51
C GLU A 158 15.83 -21.86 28.82
N SER A 159 15.57 -22.64 29.88
CA SER A 159 15.88 -22.35 31.29
C SER A 159 15.19 -23.36 32.21
N ILE A 160 15.94 -24.37 32.65
CA ILE A 160 16.24 -24.75 34.06
C ILE A 160 16.92 -26.12 34.03
#